data_AF-A0A3R7R3Y0-F1
#
_entry.id   AF-A0A3R7R3Y0-F1
#
_cell.length_a   1.000
_cell.length_b   1.000
_cell.length_c   1.000
_cell.angle_alpha   90.00
_cell.angle_beta   90.00
_cell.angle_gamma   90.00
#
_symmetry.space_group_name_H-M   'P 1'
#
loop_
_entity.id
_entity.type
_entity.pdbx_description
1 polymer ?
#
loop_
_entity_poly.entity_id
_entity_poly.type
_entity_poly.pdbx_seq_one_letter_code
_entity_poly.pdbx_strand_id
1 'polypeptide(L)'
;MTKELVFEQYLCANDNTDTDYKNPTINDAAEQDSFGNSMDISENGLYCIVGAFQDDVDPIITNPSDKIRQGAAYIYERSSQNDPWVFCEKLQASDHNITDANYLDLFGTSVSMVDNYAVVGAQGDDGNNLFLSNAGQKNGYGAVYVYEKNTNKWNCILKIVRPSPGNNDNFGYSISISTTLSSTFLVIGCPMMGSGGSSQPGGPPAPPSNDGGVYVYKLNQILGGSWEFGLVQQVPNTHPPNPSNVYWQF
;
A
#
# COMPACT_ATOMS: atom_id res chain seq x y z
N MET A 1 16.80 36.06 0.91
CA MET A 1 16.81 34.88 1.78
C MET A 1 17.25 33.71 0.93
N THR A 2 18.43 33.17 1.18
CA THR A 2 18.93 31.94 0.54
C THR A 2 18.13 30.78 1.10
N LYS A 3 17.55 29.96 0.22
CA LYS A 3 16.95 28.68 0.62
C LYS A 3 18.11 27.70 0.78
N GLU A 4 18.48 27.35 2.00
CA GLU A 4 19.52 26.36 2.29
C GLU A 4 18.87 25.01 2.57
N LEU A 5 19.42 23.95 1.97
CA LEU A 5 19.01 22.58 2.24
C LEU A 5 19.86 22.07 3.41
N VAL A 6 19.20 21.66 4.49
CA VAL A 6 19.87 21.10 5.66
C VAL A 6 19.63 19.59 5.68
N PHE A 7 20.71 18.82 5.74
CA PHE A 7 20.63 17.38 5.99
C PHE A 7 20.38 17.16 7.49
N GLU A 8 19.32 16.41 7.82
CA GLU A 8 18.99 16.07 9.22
C GLU A 8 19.54 14.69 9.60
N GLN A 9 19.17 13.63 8.88
CA GLN A 9 19.46 12.25 9.27
C GLN A 9 19.38 11.29 8.07
N TYR A 10 20.09 10.18 8.18
CA TYR A 10 19.95 9.01 7.31
C TYR A 10 19.06 7.96 7.98
N LEU A 11 18.07 7.42 7.25
CA LEU A 11 17.17 6.35 7.71
C LEU A 11 17.48 5.05 6.95
N CYS A 12 17.35 3.91 7.61
CA CYS A 12 17.52 2.58 7.04
C CYS A 12 16.60 1.56 7.69
N ALA A 13 16.22 0.52 6.94
CA ALA A 13 15.45 -0.64 7.40
C ALA A 13 16.17 -1.34 8.58
N ASN A 14 15.94 -0.86 9.80
CA ASN A 14 16.44 -1.48 11.03
C ASN A 14 15.21 -1.73 11.90
N ASP A 15 14.65 -2.94 11.86
CA ASP A 15 13.45 -3.30 12.63
C ASP A 15 13.75 -3.84 14.04
N ASN A 16 15.03 -3.85 14.44
CA ASN A 16 15.54 -4.39 15.71
C ASN A 16 15.19 -5.87 15.97
N THR A 17 14.62 -6.58 14.98
CA THR A 17 14.28 -8.01 15.07
C THR A 17 15.31 -8.90 14.38
N ASP A 18 16.14 -8.34 13.48
CA ASP A 18 17.24 -9.09 12.89
C ASP A 18 18.33 -9.45 13.93
N THR A 19 18.58 -10.75 14.04
CA THR A 19 19.54 -11.34 14.99
C THR A 19 20.98 -11.38 14.45
N ASP A 20 21.26 -10.79 13.29
CA ASP A 20 22.63 -10.66 12.76
C ASP A 20 23.47 -9.56 13.48
N TYR A 21 23.00 -9.10 14.64
CA TYR A 21 23.54 -8.04 15.47
C TYR A 21 24.88 -8.38 16.18
N LYS A 22 25.95 -8.53 15.41
CA LYS A 22 27.35 -8.44 15.91
C LYS A 22 28.31 -7.65 15.03
N ASN A 23 27.83 -6.77 14.17
CA ASN A 23 28.74 -5.84 13.48
C ASN A 23 28.07 -4.51 13.13
N PRO A 24 28.46 -3.36 13.73
CA PRO A 24 27.93 -2.03 13.41
C PRO A 24 28.37 -1.50 12.02
N THR A 25 28.78 -2.38 11.11
CA THR A 25 29.16 -2.07 9.72
C THR A 25 28.38 -2.87 8.69
N ILE A 26 27.37 -3.63 9.09
CA ILE A 26 26.51 -4.39 8.17
C ILE A 26 25.07 -4.05 8.53
N ASN A 27 24.48 -3.15 7.75
CA ASN A 27 23.05 -2.84 7.81
C ASN A 27 22.29 -4.01 7.15
N ASP A 28 21.19 -4.43 7.76
CA ASP A 28 20.18 -5.28 7.12
C ASP A 28 19.16 -4.41 6.34
N ALA A 29 19.59 -3.36 5.65
CA ALA A 29 19.38 -3.45 4.21
C ALA A 29 20.06 -4.71 3.66
N ALA A 30 19.40 -5.87 3.71
CA ALA A 30 19.83 -6.96 2.85
C ALA A 30 19.94 -6.37 1.44
N GLU A 31 21.09 -6.59 0.80
CA GLU A 31 21.31 -6.09 -0.55
C GLU A 31 20.07 -6.45 -1.38
N GLN A 32 19.33 -5.44 -1.87
CA GLN A 32 18.14 -5.55 -2.74
C GLN A 32 16.74 -5.55 -2.10
N ASP A 33 16.51 -5.01 -0.90
CA ASP A 33 15.12 -4.87 -0.37
C ASP A 33 14.33 -3.67 -0.92
N SER A 34 15.01 -2.83 -1.70
CA SER A 34 14.42 -1.62 -2.31
C SER A 34 13.80 -0.67 -1.28
N PHE A 35 14.38 -0.60 -0.07
CA PHE A 35 14.03 0.41 0.92
C PHE A 35 14.18 1.82 0.33
N GLY A 36 13.15 2.65 0.48
CA GLY A 36 13.11 3.99 -0.10
C GLY A 36 12.49 4.04 -1.50
N ASN A 37 11.98 2.92 -2.03
CA ASN A 37 11.29 2.89 -3.33
C ASN A 37 10.03 3.78 -3.34
N SER A 38 9.34 3.88 -2.20
CA SER A 38 8.20 4.75 -2.01
C SER A 38 8.31 5.41 -0.63
N MET A 39 7.87 6.66 -0.52
CA MET A 39 7.97 7.41 0.73
C MET A 39 6.88 8.48 0.84
N ASP A 40 6.43 8.72 2.07
CA ASP A 40 5.53 9.83 2.42
C ASP A 40 5.81 10.31 3.85
N ILE A 41 5.41 11.55 4.16
CA ILE A 41 5.59 12.17 5.48
C ILE A 41 4.27 12.79 5.95
N SER A 42 3.94 12.63 7.22
CA SER A 42 2.72 13.22 7.78
C SER A 42 2.77 14.75 7.76
N GLU A 43 1.60 15.40 7.68
CA GLU A 43 1.50 16.87 7.60
C GLU A 43 2.16 17.60 8.79
N ASN A 44 2.13 17.00 9.99
CA ASN A 44 2.79 17.52 11.18
C ASN A 44 4.33 17.32 11.17
N GLY A 45 4.84 16.53 10.21
CA GLY A 45 6.23 16.18 10.06
C GLY A 45 6.77 15.27 11.16
N LEU A 46 5.92 14.56 11.90
CA LEU A 46 6.33 13.72 13.03
C LEU A 46 6.39 12.22 12.70
N TYR A 47 5.81 11.81 11.58
CA TYR A 47 5.85 10.45 11.06
C TYR A 47 6.30 10.44 9.61
N CYS A 48 7.08 9.43 9.22
CA CYS A 48 7.29 9.11 7.82
C CYS A 48 7.14 7.61 7.60
N ILE A 49 6.65 7.25 6.42
CA ILE A 49 6.52 5.88 5.96
C ILE A 49 7.46 5.66 4.78
N VAL A 50 8.16 4.53 4.77
CA VAL A 50 9.10 4.16 3.71
C VAL A 50 8.84 2.73 3.26
N GLY A 51 8.55 2.54 1.97
CA GLY A 51 8.34 1.22 1.39
C GLY A 51 9.65 0.49 1.06
N ALA A 52 9.64 -0.82 1.25
CA ALA A 52 10.69 -1.77 0.89
C ALA A 52 10.02 -3.01 0.26
N PHE A 53 9.63 -2.90 -1.00
CA PHE A 53 8.76 -3.91 -1.62
C PHE A 53 9.44 -5.26 -1.90
N GLN A 54 10.77 -5.33 -1.73
CA GLN A 54 11.54 -6.55 -1.92
C GLN A 54 12.07 -7.15 -0.62
N ASP A 55 11.69 -6.56 0.51
CA ASP A 55 12.01 -7.02 1.86
C ASP A 55 11.52 -8.45 2.10
N ASP A 56 12.35 -9.27 2.73
CA ASP A 56 11.99 -10.62 3.13
C ASP A 56 11.30 -10.65 4.50
N VAL A 57 10.37 -11.60 4.65
CA VAL A 57 9.76 -11.89 5.95
C VAL A 57 10.77 -12.66 6.81
N ASP A 58 10.94 -12.19 8.05
CA ASP A 58 11.79 -12.74 9.13
C ASP A 58 11.79 -14.29 9.18
N PRO A 59 12.90 -14.97 9.53
CA PRO A 59 13.31 -16.25 8.96
C PRO A 59 12.65 -17.46 9.63
N ILE A 60 11.32 -17.53 9.67
CA ILE A 60 10.61 -18.81 9.83
C ILE A 60 10.63 -19.55 8.48
N ILE A 61 11.82 -19.73 7.92
CA ILE A 61 12.01 -20.48 6.68
C ILE A 61 13.12 -21.47 6.93
N THR A 62 12.75 -22.75 6.95
CA THR A 62 13.66 -23.88 7.19
C THR A 62 14.63 -24.12 6.03
N ASN A 63 14.52 -23.35 4.94
CA ASN A 63 15.36 -23.44 3.76
C ASN A 63 15.82 -22.03 3.30
N PRO A 64 17.14 -21.75 3.31
CA PRO A 64 17.71 -20.45 2.93
C PRO A 64 17.45 -20.01 1.47
N SER A 65 16.98 -20.90 0.59
CA SER A 65 16.60 -20.54 -0.79
C SER A 65 15.23 -19.89 -0.92
N ASP A 66 14.41 -19.96 0.13
CA ASP A 66 13.02 -19.55 0.10
C ASP A 66 12.90 -18.10 0.58
N LYS A 67 13.73 -17.19 0.03
CA LYS A 67 13.60 -15.75 0.29
C LYS A 67 12.27 -15.25 -0.28
N ILE A 68 11.22 -15.28 0.52
CA ILE A 68 9.91 -14.78 0.12
C ILE A 68 9.94 -13.27 0.28
N ARG A 69 10.16 -12.54 -0.83
CA ARG A 69 10.14 -11.07 -0.86
C ARG A 69 8.70 -10.59 -0.86
N GLN A 70 8.02 -10.76 0.27
CA GLN A 70 6.64 -10.34 0.47
C GLN A 70 6.54 -8.81 0.57
N GLY A 71 7.65 -8.15 0.92
CA GLY A 71 7.76 -6.70 1.04
C GLY A 71 7.31 -6.19 2.41
N ALA A 72 7.75 -4.99 2.73
CA ALA A 72 7.45 -4.30 3.98
C ALA A 72 7.29 -2.79 3.78
N ALA A 73 6.74 -2.12 4.79
CA ALA A 73 6.82 -0.67 4.93
C ALA A 73 7.26 -0.31 6.36
N TYR A 74 8.11 0.69 6.49
CA TYR A 74 8.72 1.10 7.75
C TYR A 74 8.18 2.45 8.17
N ILE A 75 7.70 2.52 9.42
CA ILE A 75 7.33 3.79 10.05
C ILE A 75 8.49 4.27 10.92
N TYR A 76 8.85 5.53 10.76
CA TYR A 76 9.69 6.26 11.71
C TYR A 76 8.87 7.37 12.35
N GLU A 77 9.18 7.67 13.60
CA GLU A 77 8.58 8.75 14.35
C GLU A 77 9.62 9.64 15.03
N ARG A 78 9.25 10.89 15.29
CA ARG A 78 10.02 11.81 16.12
C ARG A 78 9.09 12.58 17.06
N SER A 79 9.57 12.88 18.27
CA SER A 79 8.77 13.54 19.29
C SER A 79 8.50 15.02 18.98
N SER A 80 9.38 15.66 18.23
CA SER A 80 9.24 17.02 17.73
C SER A 80 10.03 17.21 16.43
N GLN A 81 9.80 18.31 15.72
CA GLN A 81 10.46 18.57 14.44
C GLN A 81 11.99 18.70 14.52
N ASN A 82 12.55 18.91 15.72
CA ASN A 82 13.99 19.01 15.92
C ASN A 82 14.59 17.74 16.54
N ASP A 83 13.76 16.76 16.87
CA ASP A 83 14.22 15.48 17.42
C ASP A 83 14.63 14.54 16.28
N PRO A 84 15.60 13.65 16.53
CA PRO A 84 15.95 12.62 15.56
C PRO A 84 14.77 11.69 15.30
N TRP A 85 14.70 11.18 14.08
CA TRP A 85 13.82 10.09 13.69
C TRP A 85 14.25 8.80 14.37
N VAL A 86 13.27 8.05 14.86
CA VAL A 86 13.43 6.76 15.52
C VAL A 86 12.53 5.76 14.80
N PHE A 87 13.04 4.55 14.58
CA PHE A 87 12.22 3.46 14.05
C PHE A 87 11.05 3.17 15.00
N CYS A 88 9.84 3.07 14.43
CA CYS A 88 8.61 2.87 15.17
C CYS A 88 8.08 1.44 14.96
N GLU A 89 7.79 1.07 13.71
CA GLU A 89 7.15 -0.21 13.39
C GLU A 89 7.43 -0.64 11.94
N LYS A 90 7.58 -1.95 11.72
CA LYS A 90 7.58 -2.59 10.40
C LYS A 90 6.17 -3.09 10.12
N LEU A 91 5.58 -2.64 9.02
CA LEU A 91 4.27 -3.03 8.52
C LEU A 91 4.43 -4.11 7.46
N GLN A 92 3.61 -5.15 7.56
CA GLN A 92 3.54 -6.27 6.63
C GLN A 92 2.07 -6.62 6.37
N ALA A 93 1.79 -7.23 5.21
CA ALA A 93 0.44 -7.69 4.86
C ALA A 93 -0.16 -8.55 5.99
N SER A 94 -1.37 -8.22 6.44
CA SER A 94 -2.00 -8.86 7.60
C SER A 94 -2.37 -10.33 7.38
N ASP A 95 -2.45 -10.75 6.12
CA ASP A 95 -2.82 -12.09 5.65
C ASP A 95 -1.64 -12.78 4.94
N HIS A 96 -0.41 -12.37 5.23
CA HIS A 96 0.78 -12.98 4.61
C HIS A 96 0.79 -14.50 4.82
N ASN A 97 1.00 -15.24 3.74
CA ASN A 97 1.08 -16.70 3.77
C ASN A 97 2.54 -17.15 3.61
N ILE A 98 3.20 -17.50 4.72
CA ILE A 98 4.60 -17.99 4.73
C ILE A 98 4.75 -19.31 3.95
N THR A 99 3.66 -20.07 3.79
CA THR A 99 3.75 -21.38 3.13
C THR A 99 3.74 -21.30 1.61
N ASP A 100 3.52 -20.10 1.05
CA ASP A 100 3.47 -19.93 -0.39
C ASP A 100 4.80 -19.41 -0.95
N ALA A 101 5.72 -20.36 -1.18
CA ALA A 101 7.12 -20.11 -1.53
C ALA A 101 7.37 -19.40 -2.90
N ASN A 102 6.31 -18.98 -3.62
CA ASN A 102 6.43 -18.37 -4.95
C ASN A 102 5.79 -16.98 -5.08
N TYR A 103 5.26 -16.39 -4.01
CA TYR A 103 4.46 -15.17 -4.13
C TYR A 103 5.18 -13.95 -3.58
N LEU A 104 5.38 -12.99 -4.47
CA LEU A 104 5.88 -11.67 -4.18
C LEU A 104 4.64 -10.77 -4.12
N ASP A 105 4.08 -10.53 -2.93
CA ASP A 105 2.96 -9.58 -2.79
C ASP A 105 3.41 -8.15 -3.10
N LEU A 106 4.72 -7.89 -3.00
CA LEU A 106 5.36 -6.60 -3.24
C LEU A 106 4.76 -5.51 -2.33
N PHE A 107 4.45 -5.86 -1.08
CA PHE A 107 3.92 -4.94 -0.09
C PHE A 107 4.92 -3.80 0.16
N GLY A 108 4.47 -2.55 0.12
CA GLY A 108 5.37 -1.39 0.17
C GLY A 108 5.79 -0.89 -1.20
N THR A 109 5.21 -1.42 -2.29
CA THR A 109 5.41 -0.86 -3.65
C THR A 109 5.02 0.61 -3.68
N SER A 110 3.90 0.95 -3.03
CA SER A 110 3.44 2.32 -2.86
C SER A 110 3.05 2.54 -1.40
N VAL A 111 3.32 3.74 -0.88
CA VAL A 111 2.97 4.15 0.48
C VAL A 111 2.39 5.56 0.44
N SER A 112 1.44 5.86 1.31
CA SER A 112 0.99 7.22 1.57
C SER A 112 0.39 7.33 2.96
N MET A 113 0.46 8.49 3.61
CA MET A 113 -0.04 8.66 4.97
C MET A 113 -0.67 10.03 5.23
N VAL A 114 -1.65 10.06 6.11
CA VAL A 114 -2.27 11.30 6.60
C VAL A 114 -2.79 11.08 8.02
N ASP A 115 -2.62 12.06 8.90
CA ASP A 115 -3.04 11.97 10.31
C ASP A 115 -2.58 10.66 10.98
N ASN A 116 -3.53 9.82 11.39
CA ASN A 116 -3.32 8.51 12.01
C ASN A 116 -3.47 7.35 11.01
N TYR A 117 -3.55 7.61 9.71
CA TYR A 117 -3.69 6.61 8.67
C TYR A 117 -2.41 6.45 7.88
N ALA A 118 -2.02 5.19 7.66
CA ALA A 118 -0.99 4.81 6.72
C ALA A 118 -1.60 3.83 5.72
N VAL A 119 -1.28 3.98 4.46
CA VAL A 119 -1.79 3.14 3.37
C VAL A 119 -0.61 2.55 2.64
N VAL A 120 -0.69 1.25 2.37
CA VAL A 120 0.38 0.50 1.70
C VAL A 120 -0.19 -0.34 0.56
N GLY A 121 0.36 -0.16 -0.64
CA GLY A 121 0.05 -0.97 -1.81
C GLY A 121 0.90 -2.23 -1.89
N ALA A 122 0.27 -3.33 -2.28
CA ALA A 122 0.88 -4.63 -2.56
C ALA A 122 0.42 -5.07 -3.94
N GLN A 123 1.08 -4.58 -5.00
CA GLN A 123 0.62 -4.77 -6.38
C GLN A 123 0.69 -6.23 -6.84
N GLY A 124 1.54 -7.04 -6.20
CA GLY A 124 1.76 -8.44 -6.54
C GLY A 124 0.79 -9.40 -5.84
N ASP A 125 0.02 -8.89 -4.86
CA ASP A 125 -0.96 -9.65 -4.08
C ASP A 125 -1.89 -10.44 -5.01
N ASP A 126 -2.03 -11.73 -4.74
CA ASP A 126 -2.86 -12.65 -5.52
C ASP A 126 -4.36 -12.47 -5.28
N GLY A 127 -4.74 -11.52 -4.42
CA GLY A 127 -6.12 -11.20 -4.09
C GLY A 127 -6.87 -12.35 -3.44
N ASN A 128 -6.17 -13.30 -2.79
CA ASN A 128 -6.77 -14.34 -1.97
C ASN A 128 -7.54 -13.72 -0.79
N ASN A 129 -8.75 -13.27 -1.08
CA ASN A 129 -9.78 -13.15 -0.08
C ASN A 129 -10.05 -14.57 0.42
N LEU A 130 -9.97 -14.82 1.73
CA LEU A 130 -10.18 -16.12 2.39
C LEU A 130 -11.53 -16.81 2.01
N PHE A 131 -12.40 -16.14 1.26
CA PHE A 131 -13.69 -16.61 0.76
C PHE A 131 -13.70 -17.13 -0.70
N LEU A 132 -12.60 -17.09 -1.45
CA LEU A 132 -12.55 -17.52 -2.88
C LEU A 132 -11.54 -18.66 -3.13
N SER A 133 -11.66 -19.76 -2.38
CA SER A 133 -10.72 -20.88 -2.34
C SER A 133 -10.67 -21.81 -3.57
N ASN A 134 -11.04 -21.37 -4.78
CA ASN A 134 -11.07 -22.25 -5.95
C ASN A 134 -10.63 -21.61 -7.28
N ALA A 135 -9.91 -20.51 -7.22
CA ALA A 135 -9.49 -19.80 -8.41
C ALA A 135 -7.98 -20.05 -8.64
N GLY A 136 -7.63 -21.01 -9.50
CA GLY A 136 -6.25 -21.45 -9.70
C GLY A 136 -5.28 -20.32 -10.06
N GLN A 137 -4.05 -20.38 -9.52
CA GLN A 137 -2.87 -19.52 -9.78
C GLN A 137 -3.18 -18.18 -10.45
N LYS A 138 -3.47 -17.18 -9.63
CA LYS A 138 -3.86 -15.84 -10.06
C LYS A 138 -2.82 -14.83 -9.63
N ASN A 139 -1.98 -14.41 -10.57
CA ASN A 139 -0.87 -13.49 -10.30
C ASN A 139 -1.33 -12.03 -10.44
N GLY A 140 -0.92 -11.18 -9.50
CA GLY A 140 -0.91 -9.72 -9.65
C GLY A 140 -2.28 -9.05 -9.70
N TYR A 141 -3.22 -9.47 -8.85
CA TYR A 141 -4.48 -8.76 -8.68
C TYR A 141 -4.27 -7.42 -7.99
N GLY A 142 -3.35 -7.43 -7.03
CA GLY A 142 -2.98 -6.30 -6.24
C GLY A 142 -3.98 -5.99 -5.12
N ALA A 143 -3.46 -5.46 -4.03
CA ALA A 143 -4.23 -5.06 -2.86
C ALA A 143 -3.69 -3.74 -2.29
N VAL A 144 -4.52 -3.10 -1.48
CA VAL A 144 -4.14 -1.95 -0.66
C VAL A 144 -4.55 -2.19 0.78
N TYR A 145 -3.63 -1.98 1.71
CA TYR A 145 -3.84 -2.15 3.14
C TYR A 145 -3.88 -0.80 3.81
N VAL A 146 -4.90 -0.56 4.64
CA VAL A 146 -5.05 0.65 5.44
C VAL A 146 -4.77 0.31 6.89
N TYR A 147 -3.80 1.02 7.46
CA TYR A 147 -3.43 0.95 8.86
C TYR A 147 -3.90 2.20 9.58
N GLU A 148 -4.37 2.02 10.81
CA GLU A 148 -4.71 3.10 11.73
C GLU A 148 -3.83 3.01 12.98
N LYS A 149 -3.22 4.15 13.34
CA LYS A 149 -2.45 4.26 14.58
C LYS A 149 -3.40 4.38 15.77
N ASN A 150 -3.36 3.37 16.64
CA ASN A 150 -4.08 3.36 17.91
C ASN A 150 -3.09 3.27 19.07
N THR A 151 -3.15 4.26 19.97
CA THR A 151 -2.20 4.43 21.08
C THR A 151 -0.76 4.51 20.57
N ASN A 152 -0.03 3.39 20.53
CA ASN A 152 1.38 3.30 20.13
C ASN A 152 1.63 2.20 19.08
N LYS A 153 0.60 1.77 18.36
CA LYS A 153 0.72 0.70 17.34
C LYS A 153 -0.11 1.00 16.10
N TRP A 154 0.43 0.67 14.93
CA TRP A 154 -0.26 0.66 13.66
C TRP A 154 -1.00 -0.67 13.46
N ASN A 155 -2.31 -0.60 13.33
CA ASN A 155 -3.14 -1.80 13.15
C ASN A 155 -3.75 -1.79 11.75
N CYS A 156 -3.61 -2.89 11.01
CA CYS A 156 -4.33 -3.06 9.74
C CYS A 156 -5.83 -3.11 10.03
N ILE A 157 -6.59 -2.15 9.50
CA ILE A 157 -8.05 -2.05 9.68
C ILE A 157 -8.82 -2.46 8.43
N LEU A 158 -8.18 -2.48 7.26
CA LEU A 158 -8.85 -2.75 6.00
C LEU A 158 -7.86 -3.26 4.94
N LYS A 159 -8.21 -4.36 4.27
CA LYS A 159 -7.64 -4.77 2.98
C LYS A 159 -8.65 -4.42 1.88
N ILE A 160 -8.20 -3.66 0.89
CA ILE A 160 -8.97 -3.27 -0.28
C ILE A 160 -8.45 -4.06 -1.47
N VAL A 161 -9.34 -4.81 -2.11
CA VAL A 161 -9.09 -5.50 -3.37
C VAL A 161 -10.08 -4.99 -4.43
N ARG A 162 -9.69 -5.10 -5.70
CA ARG A 162 -10.61 -4.80 -6.80
C ARG A 162 -11.78 -5.80 -6.78
N PRO A 163 -13.06 -5.37 -6.89
CA PRO A 163 -14.23 -6.28 -6.83
C PRO A 163 -14.33 -7.31 -7.97
N SER A 164 -13.59 -7.13 -9.06
CA SER A 164 -13.53 -8.08 -10.19
C SER A 164 -12.13 -8.02 -10.80
N PRO A 165 -11.13 -8.61 -10.11
CA PRO A 165 -9.75 -8.51 -10.53
C PRO A 165 -9.51 -9.38 -11.77
N GLY A 166 -8.89 -8.78 -12.77
CA GLY A 166 -8.22 -9.43 -13.88
C GLY A 166 -6.77 -9.77 -13.53
N ASN A 167 -6.19 -10.72 -14.27
CA ASN A 167 -4.79 -11.07 -14.07
C ASN A 167 -3.88 -9.88 -14.39
N ASN A 168 -2.87 -9.66 -13.54
CA ASN A 168 -1.90 -8.56 -13.65
C ASN A 168 -2.52 -7.15 -13.63
N ASP A 169 -3.64 -6.97 -12.93
CA ASP A 169 -4.27 -5.67 -12.73
C ASP A 169 -3.38 -4.66 -11.99
N ASN A 170 -2.50 -5.16 -11.12
CA ASN A 170 -1.61 -4.36 -10.28
C ASN A 170 -2.38 -3.29 -9.49
N PHE A 171 -3.52 -3.63 -8.91
CA PHE A 171 -4.24 -2.71 -8.02
C PHE A 171 -3.35 -2.31 -6.83
N GLY A 172 -3.30 -1.02 -6.49
CA GLY A 172 -2.35 -0.54 -5.47
C GLY A 172 -0.96 -0.24 -6.02
N TYR A 173 -0.75 -0.26 -7.34
CA TYR A 173 0.50 0.18 -7.98
C TYR A 173 0.91 1.60 -7.54
N SER A 174 -0.07 2.51 -7.49
CA SER A 174 0.09 3.87 -6.98
C SER A 174 -1.05 4.20 -6.04
N ILE A 175 -0.75 4.94 -4.98
CA ILE A 175 -1.75 5.38 -4.01
C ILE A 175 -1.49 6.83 -3.61
N SER A 176 -2.55 7.51 -3.17
CA SER A 176 -2.48 8.79 -2.50
C SER A 176 -3.63 8.89 -1.52
N ILE A 177 -3.34 9.27 -0.27
CA ILE A 177 -4.35 9.57 0.74
C ILE A 177 -4.29 11.06 1.11
N SER A 178 -5.45 11.66 1.35
CA SER A 178 -5.54 13.03 1.85
C SER A 178 -6.75 13.19 2.75
N THR A 179 -6.69 14.16 3.66
CA THR A 179 -7.75 14.45 4.61
C THR A 179 -8.32 15.85 4.36
N THR A 180 -9.58 16.02 4.71
CA THR A 180 -10.27 17.31 4.80
C THR A 180 -10.93 17.38 6.18
N LEU A 181 -11.49 18.52 6.55
CA LEU A 181 -12.19 18.66 7.84
C LEU A 181 -13.34 17.65 8.06
N SER A 182 -13.90 17.05 7.00
CA SER A 182 -15.06 16.16 7.09
C SER A 182 -14.83 14.75 6.55
N SER A 183 -13.74 14.52 5.82
CA SER A 183 -13.58 13.31 5.02
C SER A 183 -12.12 13.02 4.70
N THR A 184 -11.77 11.74 4.67
CA THR A 184 -10.51 11.25 4.13
C THR A 184 -10.75 10.63 2.75
N PHE A 185 -9.91 10.96 1.78
CA PHE A 185 -9.96 10.45 0.42
C PHE A 185 -8.74 9.58 0.16
N LEU A 186 -8.96 8.38 -0.38
CA LEU A 186 -7.93 7.47 -0.82
C LEU A 186 -8.08 7.21 -2.32
N VAL A 187 -7.05 7.51 -3.08
CA VAL A 187 -6.98 7.27 -4.52
C VAL A 187 -6.04 6.10 -4.79
N ILE A 188 -6.47 5.13 -5.58
CA ILE A 188 -5.72 3.91 -5.89
C ILE A 188 -5.64 3.73 -7.40
N GLY A 189 -4.42 3.60 -7.91
CA GLY A 189 -4.13 3.28 -9.30
C GLY A 189 -4.11 1.78 -9.56
N CYS A 190 -4.58 1.42 -10.76
CA CYS A 190 -4.61 0.06 -11.31
C CYS A 190 -4.22 0.19 -12.79
N PRO A 191 -2.94 0.32 -13.13
CA PRO A 191 -2.51 0.73 -14.48
C PRO A 191 -2.73 -0.35 -15.53
N MET A 192 -2.85 -1.62 -15.13
CA MET A 192 -2.89 -2.76 -16.03
C MET A 192 -4.23 -3.49 -15.97
N MET A 193 -5.35 -2.74 -16.00
CA MET A 193 -6.69 -3.33 -15.96
C MET A 193 -6.89 -4.32 -17.10
N GLY A 194 -6.72 -5.60 -16.83
CA GLY A 194 -7.03 -6.66 -17.78
C GLY A 194 -8.53 -6.70 -18.05
N SER A 195 -8.93 -7.40 -19.12
CA SER A 195 -10.32 -7.80 -19.32
C SER A 195 -10.71 -8.81 -18.22
N GLY A 196 -11.03 -8.32 -17.02
CA GLY A 196 -11.46 -9.13 -15.89
C GLY A 196 -12.70 -9.93 -16.23
N GLY A 197 -12.69 -11.23 -15.90
CA GLY A 197 -13.79 -12.15 -16.17
C GLY A 197 -14.95 -11.96 -15.18
N SER A 198 -16.16 -11.96 -15.72
CA SER A 198 -17.48 -11.99 -15.07
C SER A 198 -17.87 -10.77 -14.22
N SER A 199 -18.89 -10.09 -14.72
CA SER A 199 -19.73 -9.11 -14.02
C SER A 199 -20.27 -9.66 -12.69
N GLN A 200 -19.81 -9.12 -11.56
CA GLN A 200 -20.60 -9.19 -10.32
C GLN A 200 -21.90 -8.38 -10.51
N PRO A 201 -23.06 -8.88 -10.05
CA PRO A 201 -24.29 -8.09 -10.03
C PRO A 201 -24.11 -6.84 -9.15
N GLY A 202 -24.25 -5.65 -9.74
CA GLY A 202 -24.22 -4.38 -9.01
C GLY A 202 -22.88 -3.63 -9.01
N GLY A 203 -21.81 -4.19 -9.61
CA GLY A 203 -20.57 -3.44 -9.87
C GLY A 203 -20.61 -2.68 -11.21
N PRO A 204 -19.85 -1.58 -11.37
CA PRO A 204 -19.71 -0.95 -12.68
C PRO A 204 -19.08 -1.94 -13.69
N PRO A 205 -19.46 -1.90 -14.97
CA PRO A 205 -18.92 -2.80 -15.99
C PRO A 205 -17.39 -2.66 -16.09
N ALA A 206 -16.68 -3.78 -16.24
CA ALA A 206 -15.23 -3.78 -16.44
C ALA A 206 -14.87 -3.14 -17.80
N PRO A 207 -13.87 -2.24 -17.85
CA PRO A 207 -13.46 -1.63 -19.11
C PRO A 207 -12.82 -2.66 -20.05
N PRO A 208 -12.95 -2.50 -21.37
CA PRO A 208 -12.21 -3.32 -22.33
C PRO A 208 -10.71 -3.01 -22.25
N SER A 209 -9.91 -4.02 -21.89
CA SER A 209 -8.44 -4.17 -22.04
C SER A 209 -7.51 -2.99 -21.75
N ASN A 210 -6.61 -3.17 -20.77
CA ASN A 210 -5.31 -2.50 -20.58
C ASN A 210 -5.28 -0.96 -20.48
N ASP A 211 -6.44 -0.32 -20.35
CA ASP A 211 -6.59 1.14 -20.30
C ASP A 211 -6.19 1.76 -18.96
N GLY A 212 -5.95 0.91 -17.96
CA GLY A 212 -5.75 1.31 -16.57
C GLY A 212 -6.99 1.95 -15.95
N GLY A 213 -6.94 2.19 -14.64
CA GLY A 213 -8.02 2.86 -13.93
C GLY A 213 -7.60 3.40 -12.58
N VAL A 214 -8.45 4.28 -12.06
CA VAL A 214 -8.27 4.94 -10.78
C VAL A 214 -9.55 4.76 -9.95
N TYR A 215 -9.36 4.36 -8.71
CA TYR A 215 -10.42 4.13 -7.74
C TYR A 215 -10.32 5.18 -6.64
N VAL A 216 -11.43 5.82 -6.29
CA VAL A 216 -11.47 6.85 -5.25
C VAL A 216 -12.38 6.39 -4.13
N TYR A 217 -11.84 6.24 -2.92
CA TYR A 217 -12.57 5.86 -1.71
C TYR A 217 -12.71 7.08 -0.81
N LYS A 218 -13.83 7.17 -0.10
CA LYS A 218 -14.11 8.27 0.83
C LYS A 218 -14.52 7.72 2.19
N LEU A 219 -13.75 8.05 3.21
CA LEU A 219 -14.11 7.83 4.61
C LEU A 219 -14.84 9.06 5.13
N ASN A 220 -16.13 8.92 5.46
CA ASN A 220 -16.91 9.98 6.10
C ASN A 220 -16.60 10.02 7.60
N GLN A 221 -15.83 11.02 8.04
CA GLN A 221 -15.40 11.15 9.44
C GLN A 221 -16.56 11.50 10.40
N ILE A 222 -17.71 11.95 9.88
CA ILE A 222 -18.86 12.42 10.66
C ILE A 222 -19.82 11.27 11.07
N LEU A 223 -19.75 10.09 10.44
CA LEU A 223 -20.68 8.97 10.67
C LEU A 223 -20.07 7.79 11.46
N GLY A 224 -18.97 8.03 12.20
CA GLY A 224 -18.35 6.98 13.03
C GLY A 224 -17.33 6.11 12.29
N GLY A 225 -16.74 6.61 11.20
CA GLY A 225 -15.49 6.06 10.65
C GLY A 225 -15.63 4.84 9.73
N SER A 226 -16.77 4.63 9.06
CA SER A 226 -16.87 3.60 8.02
C SER A 226 -16.36 4.10 6.66
N TRP A 227 -15.42 3.37 6.06
CA TRP A 227 -14.99 3.61 4.68
C TRP A 227 -16.16 3.38 3.73
N GLU A 228 -16.60 4.43 3.05
CA GLU A 228 -17.65 4.34 2.02
C GLU A 228 -17.00 4.32 0.63
N PHE A 229 -17.56 3.50 -0.26
CA PHE A 229 -17.05 3.35 -1.61
C PHE A 229 -17.44 4.58 -2.45
N GLY A 230 -16.43 5.32 -2.92
CA GLY A 230 -16.59 6.36 -3.93
C GLY A 230 -16.37 5.81 -5.33
N LEU A 231 -16.92 6.50 -6.33
CA LEU A 231 -17.00 6.11 -7.74
C LEU A 231 -15.65 5.63 -8.36
N VAL A 232 -15.72 4.66 -9.28
CA VAL A 232 -14.66 4.34 -10.25
C VAL A 232 -14.74 5.34 -11.40
N GLN A 233 -13.73 6.20 -11.59
CA GLN A 233 -13.68 7.05 -12.78
C GLN A 233 -12.81 6.38 -13.84
N GLN A 234 -13.44 5.93 -14.93
CA GLN A 234 -12.74 5.47 -16.12
C GLN A 234 -12.18 6.67 -16.88
N VAL A 235 -10.90 6.65 -17.25
CA VAL A 235 -10.37 7.59 -18.24
C VAL A 235 -10.92 7.16 -19.61
N PRO A 236 -11.70 8.00 -20.32
CA PRO A 236 -12.29 7.58 -21.59
C PRO A 236 -11.21 7.37 -22.66
N ASN A 237 -11.18 6.18 -23.25
CA ASN A 237 -10.12 5.78 -24.17
C ASN A 237 -10.26 6.21 -25.62
N THR A 238 -11.19 7.11 -25.94
CA THR A 238 -11.23 7.97 -27.14
C THR A 238 -12.60 8.66 -27.22
N HIS A 239 -12.65 9.85 -27.82
CA HIS A 239 -13.80 10.79 -27.98
C HIS A 239 -14.04 11.77 -26.81
N PRO A 240 -14.44 13.04 -27.10
CA PRO A 240 -14.46 14.10 -26.10
C PRO A 240 -15.42 13.70 -24.98
N PRO A 241 -15.08 14.01 -23.72
CA PRO A 241 -15.84 13.57 -22.57
C PRO A 241 -17.29 14.02 -22.76
N ASN A 242 -18.22 13.07 -22.80
CA ASN A 242 -19.63 13.40 -22.69
C ASN A 242 -19.85 13.94 -21.27
N PRO A 243 -20.13 15.24 -21.08
CA PRO A 243 -20.22 15.85 -19.75
C PRO A 243 -21.37 15.28 -18.90
N SER A 244 -22.27 14.48 -19.49
CA SER A 244 -23.35 13.80 -18.76
C SER A 244 -22.93 12.52 -18.03
N ASN A 245 -21.66 12.10 -18.09
CA ASN A 245 -21.16 10.90 -17.40
C ASN A 245 -20.33 11.22 -16.14
N VAL A 246 -20.25 12.48 -15.74
CA VAL A 246 -19.58 12.89 -14.49
C VAL A 246 -20.64 13.37 -13.50
N TYR A 247 -21.18 12.44 -12.71
CA TYR A 247 -21.93 12.79 -11.51
C TYR A 247 -21.07 12.50 -10.30
N TRP A 248 -20.47 13.55 -9.75
CA TRP A 248 -20.04 13.56 -8.37
C TRP A 248 -21.30 13.53 -7.52
N GLN A 249 -21.64 12.37 -6.96
CA GLN A 249 -22.59 12.30 -5.85
C GLN A 249 -21.85 11.71 -4.67
N PHE A 250 -21.58 12.58 -3.71
CA PHE A 250 -21.16 12.25 -2.35
C PHE A 250 -22.37 12.12 -1.45
#